data_AF-A0A3M2H194-F1
#
_entry.id   AF-A0A3M2H194-F1
#
_cell.length_a   1.000
_cell.length_b   1.000
_cell.length_c   1.000
_cell.angle_alpha   90.00
_cell.angle_beta   90.00
_cell.angle_gamma   90.00
#
_symmetry.space_group_name_H-M   'P 1'
#
loop_
_entity.id
_entity.type
_entity.pdbx_description
1 polymer ?
#
loop_
_entity_poly.entity_id
_entity_poly.type
_entity_poly.pdbx_seq_one_letter_code
_entity_poly.pdbx_strand_id
1 'polypeptide(L)'
;PREERAPSSHRDWSPLRFAGRSGELFTVVGKGGLVREVLIPSVLAGELERRRVEPRRVVDRGVNYESVYAVPGGMPWSREFGRVSRRLLGWSTGAHGLRHSYAQLRLMELLRAGYTYSVALGIVAQELGHFRPDITKEYLR
;
A
#
# COMPACT_ATOMS: atom_id res chain seq x y z
N PRO A 1 -6.36 -12.06 -0.73
CA PRO A 1 -6.01 -12.08 -2.17
C PRO A 1 -7.04 -11.29 -3.01
N ARG A 2 -6.73 -10.89 -4.25
CA ARG A 2 -7.68 -10.15 -5.11
C ARG A 2 -8.97 -10.92 -5.37
N GLU A 3 -8.86 -12.24 -5.48
CA GLU A 3 -9.96 -13.17 -5.78
C GLU A 3 -11.05 -13.15 -4.70
N GLU A 4 -10.68 -12.79 -3.46
CA GLU A 4 -11.59 -12.75 -2.31
C GLU A 4 -12.44 -11.48 -2.27
N ARG A 5 -11.98 -10.39 -2.91
CA ARG A 5 -12.70 -9.12 -2.94
C ARG A 5 -12.21 -8.24 -4.08
N ALA A 6 -13.14 -7.90 -4.98
CA ALA A 6 -12.90 -6.98 -6.09
C ALA A 6 -12.59 -5.54 -5.61
N PRO A 7 -11.82 -4.75 -6.39
CA PRO A 7 -11.66 -3.32 -6.13
C PRO A 7 -12.98 -2.57 -6.30
N SER A 8 -13.08 -1.37 -5.73
CA SER A 8 -14.27 -0.54 -5.83
C SER A 8 -14.63 -0.22 -7.29
N SER A 9 -15.83 -0.63 -7.72
CA SER A 9 -16.31 -0.50 -9.10
C SER A 9 -16.72 0.93 -9.48
N HIS A 10 -17.02 1.79 -8.52
CA HIS A 10 -17.37 3.21 -8.74
C HIS A 10 -16.15 4.10 -9.10
N ARG A 11 -15.00 3.49 -9.40
CA ARG A 11 -13.73 4.15 -9.70
C ARG A 11 -13.18 3.64 -11.00
N ASP A 12 -12.67 4.57 -11.82
CA ASP A 12 -11.94 4.23 -13.04
C ASP A 12 -10.49 3.91 -12.70
N TRP A 13 -10.17 2.63 -12.79
CA TRP A 13 -8.85 2.11 -12.52
C TRP A 13 -8.04 2.00 -13.82
N SER A 14 -6.89 2.66 -13.86
CA SER A 14 -5.99 2.57 -15.00
C SER A 14 -5.49 1.12 -15.16
N PRO A 15 -5.49 0.57 -16.39
CA PRO A 15 -4.88 -0.72 -16.67
C PRO A 15 -3.35 -0.68 -16.57
N LEU A 16 -2.75 0.52 -16.53
CA LEU A 16 -1.31 0.72 -16.40
C LEU A 16 -0.81 0.66 -14.94
N ARG A 17 -1.72 0.48 -13.97
CA ARG A 17 -1.31 0.23 -12.58
C ARG A 17 -0.41 -1.00 -12.53
N PHE A 18 0.66 -0.89 -11.76
CA PHE A 18 1.68 -1.92 -11.59
C PHE A 18 2.47 -2.25 -12.87
N ALA A 19 2.38 -1.43 -13.93
CA ALA A 19 3.18 -1.62 -15.15
C ALA A 19 4.68 -1.81 -14.85
N GLY A 20 5.28 -2.80 -15.49
CA GLY A 20 6.69 -3.15 -15.30
C GLY A 20 7.02 -3.87 -13.99
N ARG A 21 6.02 -4.29 -13.21
CA ARG A 21 6.21 -5.09 -11.98
C ARG A 21 5.53 -6.45 -12.11
N SER A 22 6.10 -7.45 -11.43
CA SER A 22 5.55 -8.78 -11.26
C SER A 22 5.28 -9.07 -9.78
N GLY A 23 4.26 -9.87 -9.51
CA GLY A 23 3.84 -10.22 -8.16
C GLY A 23 2.36 -10.61 -8.10
N GLU A 24 1.85 -10.71 -6.88
CA GLU A 24 0.48 -11.12 -6.60
C GLU A 24 -0.39 -9.91 -6.27
N LEU A 25 -1.63 -9.92 -6.76
CA LEU A 25 -2.61 -8.89 -6.46
C LEU A 25 -3.39 -9.21 -5.20
N PHE A 26 -3.43 -8.24 -4.29
CA PHE A 26 -4.24 -8.25 -3.08
C PHE A 26 -5.15 -7.02 -3.07
N THR A 27 -6.24 -7.05 -2.30
CA THR A 27 -7.03 -5.84 -2.06
C THR A 27 -6.99 -5.40 -0.61
N VAL A 28 -6.98 -4.08 -0.40
CA VAL A 28 -7.01 -3.47 0.92
C VAL A 28 -8.10 -2.41 1.00
N VAL A 29 -8.65 -2.21 2.20
CA VAL A 29 -9.64 -1.17 2.48
C VAL A 29 -8.93 0.07 3.00
N GLY A 30 -9.11 1.18 2.29
CA GLY A 30 -8.65 2.49 2.69
C GLY A 30 -9.73 3.31 3.40
N LYS A 31 -9.43 4.59 3.59
CA LYS A 31 -10.35 5.57 4.17
C LYS A 31 -11.66 5.61 3.37
N GLY A 32 -12.80 5.66 4.08
CA GLY A 32 -14.13 5.74 3.47
C GLY A 32 -14.57 4.45 2.77
N GLY A 33 -13.95 3.30 3.07
CA GLY A 33 -14.33 2.01 2.50
C GLY A 33 -13.81 1.77 1.09
N LEU A 34 -12.92 2.63 0.56
CA LEU A 34 -12.30 2.44 -0.75
C LEU A 34 -11.52 1.13 -0.77
N VAL A 35 -11.94 0.18 -1.61
CA VAL A 35 -11.21 -1.05 -1.85
C VAL A 35 -10.32 -0.85 -3.06
N ARG A 36 -9.02 -1.03 -2.89
CA ARG A 36 -8.04 -0.89 -3.96
C ARG A 36 -7.13 -2.09 -4.02
N GLU A 37 -6.61 -2.34 -5.22
CA GLU A 37 -5.58 -3.35 -5.41
C GLU A 37 -4.22 -2.84 -4.94
N VAL A 38 -3.39 -3.78 -4.50
CA VAL A 38 -1.95 -3.63 -4.33
C VAL A 38 -1.28 -4.82 -4.99
N LEU A 39 -0.12 -4.59 -5.57
CA LEU A 39 0.76 -5.65 -6.04
C LEU A 39 1.90 -5.83 -5.03
N ILE A 40 2.08 -7.04 -4.53
CA ILE A 40 3.17 -7.41 -3.62
C ILE A 40 4.03 -8.50 -4.26
N PRO A 41 5.36 -8.54 -4.00
CA PRO A 41 6.21 -9.60 -4.53
C PRO A 41 5.72 -11.00 -4.13
N SER A 42 5.80 -11.99 -5.01
CA SER A 42 5.28 -13.35 -4.76
C SER A 42 5.91 -14.02 -3.52
N VAL A 43 7.17 -13.71 -3.20
CA VAL A 43 7.80 -14.18 -1.95
C VAL A 43 7.08 -13.62 -0.71
N LEU A 44 6.73 -12.33 -0.71
CA LEU A 44 5.98 -11.70 0.37
C LEU A 44 4.55 -12.23 0.43
N ALA A 45 3.90 -12.44 -0.71
CA ALA A 45 2.58 -13.06 -0.76
C ALA A 45 2.59 -14.46 -0.11
N GLY A 46 3.58 -15.30 -0.45
CA GLY A 46 3.74 -16.61 0.16
C GLY A 46 3.97 -16.56 1.69
N GLU A 47 4.78 -15.62 2.17
CA GLU A 47 4.97 -15.41 3.62
C GLU A 47 3.69 -14.93 4.32
N LEU A 48 2.91 -14.08 3.65
CA LEU A 48 1.65 -13.58 4.18
C LEU A 48 0.61 -14.70 4.28
N GLU A 49 0.44 -15.50 3.23
CA GLU A 49 -0.50 -16.64 3.21
C GLU A 49 -0.12 -17.73 4.21
N ARG A 50 1.18 -17.96 4.49
CA ARG A 50 1.61 -18.84 5.59
C ARG A 50 1.16 -18.38 6.98
N ARG A 51 0.79 -17.11 7.13
CA ARG A 51 0.29 -16.51 8.37
C ARG A 51 -1.23 -16.30 8.36
N ARG A 52 -1.93 -16.88 7.39
CA ARG A 52 -3.39 -16.84 7.35
C ARG A 52 -3.97 -17.51 8.60
N VAL A 53 -5.03 -16.90 9.13
CA VAL A 53 -5.82 -17.38 10.26
C VAL A 53 -7.29 -17.12 9.99
N GLU A 54 -8.16 -17.75 10.79
CA GLU A 54 -9.58 -17.39 10.80
C GLU A 54 -9.78 -15.89 11.06
N PRO A 55 -10.77 -15.25 10.43
CA PRO A 55 -10.99 -13.82 10.59
C PRO A 55 -11.12 -13.38 12.05
N ARG A 56 -10.33 -12.36 12.44
CA ARG A 56 -10.34 -11.80 13.79
C ARG A 56 -10.73 -10.33 13.75
N ARG A 57 -11.62 -9.94 14.64
CA ARG A 57 -11.94 -8.53 14.88
C ARG A 57 -10.80 -7.88 15.65
N VAL A 58 -10.34 -6.75 15.15
CA VAL A 58 -9.28 -5.93 15.75
C VAL A 58 -9.83 -4.53 15.99
N VAL A 59 -9.51 -3.98 17.16
CA VAL A 59 -9.78 -2.59 17.51
C VAL A 59 -8.45 -1.88 17.73
N ASP A 60 -8.12 -0.92 16.87
CA ASP A 60 -6.90 -0.11 17.00
C ASP A 60 -7.27 1.37 16.96
N ARG A 61 -7.00 2.09 18.04
CA ARG A 61 -7.27 3.55 18.15
C ARG A 61 -8.71 3.94 17.79
N GLY A 62 -9.68 3.10 18.18
CA GLY A 62 -11.12 3.32 17.88
C GLY A 62 -11.54 2.89 16.47
N VAL A 63 -10.63 2.40 15.64
CA VAL A 63 -10.94 1.82 14.34
C VAL A 63 -11.18 0.33 14.50
N ASN A 64 -12.38 -0.13 14.12
CA ASN A 64 -12.74 -1.53 14.07
C ASN A 64 -12.47 -2.08 12.66
N TYR A 65 -11.73 -3.17 12.55
CA TYR A 65 -11.49 -3.86 11.29
C TYR A 65 -11.32 -5.36 11.50
N GLU A 66 -11.42 -6.12 10.43
CA GLU A 66 -11.16 -7.55 10.43
C GLU A 66 -9.79 -7.84 9.82
N SER A 67 -9.04 -8.77 10.42
CA SER A 67 -7.78 -9.27 9.90
C SER A 67 -7.86 -10.78 9.73
N VAL A 68 -7.41 -11.27 8.57
CA VAL A 68 -7.27 -12.70 8.25
C VAL A 68 -5.82 -13.17 8.31
N TYR A 69 -4.90 -12.30 8.76
CA TYR A 69 -3.49 -12.63 8.90
C TYR A 69 -3.04 -12.39 10.34
N ALA A 70 -2.22 -13.30 10.86
CA ALA A 70 -1.52 -13.19 12.14
C ALA A 70 -0.31 -12.24 12.03
N VAL A 71 -0.55 -11.02 11.53
CA VAL A 71 0.44 -9.96 11.39
C VAL A 71 -0.10 -8.71 12.11
N PRO A 72 0.69 -8.05 12.96
CA PRO A 72 0.25 -6.85 13.64
C PRO A 72 0.04 -5.70 12.65
N GLY A 73 -1.02 -4.92 12.86
CA GLY A 73 -1.27 -3.65 12.18
C GLY A 73 -1.26 -2.48 13.17
N GLY A 74 -1.77 -1.33 12.73
CA GLY A 74 -2.13 -0.22 13.62
C GLY A 74 -1.00 0.31 14.50
N MET A 75 -1.34 0.70 15.73
CA MET A 75 -0.39 1.23 16.71
C MET A 75 0.74 0.24 17.08
N PRO A 76 0.48 -1.06 17.34
CA PRO A 76 1.54 -2.02 17.65
C PRO A 76 2.63 -2.07 16.58
N TRP A 77 2.23 -2.21 15.32
CA TRP A 77 3.18 -2.23 14.20
C TRP A 77 3.92 -0.89 14.07
N SER A 78 3.22 0.25 14.14
CA SER A 78 3.86 1.56 13.99
C SER A 78 4.89 1.83 15.10
N ARG A 79 4.61 1.43 16.34
CA ARG A 79 5.53 1.57 17.46
C ARG A 79 6.78 0.71 17.25
N GLU A 80 6.57 -0.54 16.86
CA GLU A 80 7.66 -1.49 16.69
C GLU A 80 8.56 -1.12 15.51
N PHE A 81 7.97 -0.75 14.37
CA PHE A 81 8.70 -0.24 13.22
C PHE A 81 9.58 0.96 13.62
N GLY A 82 9.00 1.96 14.29
CA GLY A 82 9.75 3.13 14.73
C GLY A 82 10.89 2.81 15.71
N ARG A 83 10.65 1.87 16.64
CA ARG A 83 11.65 1.41 17.62
C ARG A 83 12.82 0.72 16.92
N VAL A 84 12.53 -0.22 16.03
CA VAL A 84 13.55 -1.01 15.30
C VAL A 84 14.32 -0.11 14.33
N SER A 85 13.66 0.79 13.59
CA SER A 85 14.37 1.75 12.72
C SER A 85 15.35 2.61 13.50
N ARG A 86 14.95 3.20 14.64
CA ARG A 86 15.87 3.99 15.48
C ARG A 86 17.04 3.17 16.00
N ARG A 87 16.79 1.93 16.41
CA ARG A 87 17.85 1.03 16.91
C ARG A 87 18.86 0.66 15.82
N LEU A 88 18.39 0.33 14.61
CA LEU A 88 19.25 -0.20 13.55
C LEU A 88 19.84 0.89 12.65
N LEU A 89 19.12 1.98 12.42
CA LEU A 89 19.47 3.04 11.47
C LEU A 89 19.80 4.37 12.15
N GLY A 90 19.55 4.52 13.46
CA GLY A 90 19.75 5.76 14.21
C GLY A 90 18.61 6.79 14.05
N TRP A 91 17.65 6.56 13.16
CA TRP A 91 16.53 7.46 12.89
C TRP A 91 15.26 6.71 12.46
N SER A 92 14.12 7.40 12.41
CA SER A 92 12.88 6.85 11.85
C SER A 92 11.97 7.94 11.31
N THR A 93 11.47 7.75 10.09
CA THR A 93 10.38 8.53 9.48
C THR A 93 9.00 7.90 9.74
N GLY A 94 8.96 6.86 10.57
CA GLY A 94 7.77 6.06 10.82
C GLY A 94 7.24 5.32 9.58
N ALA A 95 6.10 4.67 9.75
CA ALA A 95 5.38 4.00 8.68
C ALA A 95 5.08 4.89 7.47
N HIS A 96 4.87 6.19 7.72
CA HIS A 96 4.54 7.15 6.68
C HIS A 96 5.69 7.33 5.69
N GLY A 97 6.94 7.30 6.18
CA GLY A 97 8.13 7.36 5.33
C GLY A 97 8.14 6.25 4.26
N LEU A 98 7.70 5.03 4.59
CA LEU A 98 7.59 3.94 3.61
C LEU A 98 6.64 4.27 2.46
N ARG A 99 5.52 4.96 2.76
CA ARG A 99 4.54 5.38 1.76
C ARG A 99 5.10 6.48 0.85
N HIS A 100 5.84 7.44 1.42
CA HIS A 100 6.58 8.45 0.65
C HIS A 100 7.61 7.80 -0.27
N SER A 101 8.46 6.92 0.27
CA SER A 101 9.48 6.23 -0.52
C SER A 101 8.86 5.41 -1.65
N TYR A 102 7.75 4.70 -1.39
CA TYR A 102 7.01 4.01 -2.45
C TYR A 102 6.57 4.98 -3.55
N ALA A 103 5.94 6.10 -3.20
CA ALA A 103 5.44 7.08 -4.17
C ALA A 103 6.57 7.64 -5.05
N GLN A 104 7.67 8.06 -4.43
CA GLN A 104 8.82 8.65 -5.10
C GLN A 104 9.53 7.62 -6.01
N LEU A 105 9.84 6.43 -5.48
CA LEU A 105 10.50 5.37 -6.25
C LEU A 105 9.61 4.90 -7.41
N ARG A 106 8.31 4.71 -7.17
CA ARG A 106 7.37 4.28 -8.22
C ARG A 106 7.25 5.31 -9.33
N LEU A 107 7.20 6.60 -8.99
CA LEU A 107 7.19 7.67 -9.98
C LEU A 107 8.45 7.62 -10.83
N MET A 108 9.63 7.46 -10.22
CA MET A 108 10.89 7.35 -10.94
C MET A 108 10.94 6.12 -11.86
N GLU A 109 10.44 4.96 -11.41
CA GLU A 109 10.32 3.76 -12.24
C GLU A 109 9.49 4.02 -13.51
N LEU A 110 8.33 4.66 -13.36
CA LEU A 110 7.43 4.96 -14.47
C LEU A 110 8.03 6.00 -15.43
N LEU A 111 8.68 7.05 -14.91
CA LEU A 111 9.36 8.03 -15.74
C LEU A 111 10.50 7.39 -16.55
N ARG A 112 11.30 6.51 -15.93
CA ARG A 112 12.36 5.76 -16.63
C ARG A 112 11.81 4.79 -17.67
N ALA A 113 10.60 4.29 -17.48
CA ALA A 113 9.89 3.46 -18.45
C ALA A 113 9.27 4.28 -19.60
N GLY A 114 9.45 5.61 -19.63
CA GLY A 114 9.01 6.48 -20.73
C GLY A 114 7.61 7.06 -20.56
N TYR A 115 6.94 6.85 -19.42
CA TYR A 115 5.66 7.52 -19.15
C TYR A 115 5.86 9.01 -18.90
N THR A 116 4.92 9.83 -19.38
CA THR A 116 4.91 11.26 -19.03
C THR A 116 4.64 11.45 -17.54
N TYR A 117 5.10 12.57 -16.99
CA TYR A 117 4.90 12.89 -15.57
C TYR A 117 3.44 12.85 -15.14
N SER A 118 2.52 13.37 -15.95
CA SER A 118 1.08 13.37 -15.64
C SER A 118 0.49 11.96 -15.58
N VAL A 119 0.86 11.09 -16.51
CA VAL A 119 0.44 9.68 -16.53
C VAL A 119 1.03 8.93 -15.35
N ALA A 120 2.33 9.09 -15.11
CA ALA A 120 3.03 8.44 -14.01
C ALA A 120 2.45 8.85 -12.64
N LEU A 121 2.19 10.15 -12.44
CA LEU A 121 1.55 10.66 -11.22
C LEU A 121 0.14 10.10 -11.04
N GLY A 122 -0.64 9.99 -12.12
CA GLY A 122 -1.98 9.38 -12.10
C GLY A 122 -1.94 7.91 -11.67
N ILE A 123 -1.00 7.14 -12.20
CA ILE A 123 -0.78 5.73 -11.82
C ILE A 123 -0.44 5.63 -10.33
N VAL A 124 0.59 6.36 -9.87
CA VAL A 124 1.02 6.34 -8.46
C VAL A 124 -0.10 6.77 -7.52
N ALA A 125 -0.89 7.78 -7.91
CA ALA A 125 -2.04 8.22 -7.13
C ALA A 125 -3.04 7.08 -6.92
N GLN A 126 -3.41 6.37 -7.98
CA GLN A 126 -4.35 5.25 -7.87
C GLN A 126 -3.77 4.08 -7.06
N GLU A 127 -2.49 3.74 -7.24
CA GLU A 127 -1.80 2.70 -6.46
C GLU A 127 -1.80 3.02 -4.95
N LEU A 128 -1.68 4.32 -4.60
CA LEU A 128 -1.79 4.80 -3.22
C LEU A 128 -3.23 4.89 -2.72
N GLY A 129 -4.23 4.94 -3.61
CA GLY A 129 -5.65 5.14 -3.29
C GLY A 129 -6.08 6.61 -3.27
N HIS A 130 -5.37 7.49 -3.96
CA HIS A 130 -5.77 8.88 -4.22
C HIS A 130 -6.31 9.01 -5.63
N PHE A 131 -7.53 9.55 -5.77
CA PHE A 131 -8.14 9.84 -7.07
C PHE A 131 -8.02 11.31 -7.48
N ARG A 132 -7.34 12.12 -6.65
CA ARG A 132 -6.91 13.48 -6.99
C ARG A 132 -5.38 13.51 -7.00
N PRO A 133 -4.74 13.61 -8.17
CA PRO A 133 -3.28 13.59 -8.30
C PRO A 133 -2.56 14.65 -7.46
N ASP A 134 -3.21 15.79 -7.17
CA ASP A 134 -2.62 16.85 -6.35
C ASP A 134 -2.33 16.40 -4.91
N ILE A 135 -3.10 15.47 -4.36
CA ILE A 135 -2.82 14.88 -3.04
C ILE A 135 -1.52 14.05 -3.10
N THR A 136 -1.27 13.40 -4.23
CA THR A 136 -0.06 12.59 -4.42
C THR A 136 1.21 13.46 -4.47
N LYS A 137 1.09 14.74 -4.87
CA LYS A 137 2.23 15.68 -4.85
C LYS A 137 2.77 15.92 -3.44
N GLU A 138 1.96 15.77 -2.40
CA GLU A 138 2.44 15.87 -1.00
C GLU A 138 3.49 14.80 -0.67
N TYR A 139 3.44 13.65 -1.36
CA TYR A 139 4.41 12.57 -1.19
C TYR A 139 5.73 12.78 -1.96
N LEU A 140 5.78 13.79 -2.83
CA LEU A 140 6.92 14.08 -3.71
C LEU A 140 7.80 15.22 -3.19
N ARG A 141 7.49 15.74 -2.00
CA ARG A 141 8.30 16.73 -1.29
C ARG A 141 9.47 16.08 -0.56
#